data_AF-A0A7V9MQT4-F1
#
_entry.id   AF-A0A7V9MQT4-F1
#
_cell.length_a   1.000
_cell.length_b   1.000
_cell.length_c   1.000
_cell.angle_alpha   90.00
_cell.angle_beta   90.00
_cell.angle_gamma   90.00
#
_symmetry.space_group_name_H-M   'P 1'
#
loop_
_entity.id
_entity.type
_entity.pdbx_description
1 polymer ?
#
loop_
_entity_poly.entity_id
_entity_poly.type
_entity_poly.pdbx_seq_one_letter_code
_entity_poly.pdbx_strand_id
1 'polypeptide(L)'
;PHMRSAQDAIPGEIIPMWFTPIRVGSYEVICGQLCGLGHYGMKGMLVVDSPADYQAWLKERTELAGTASAPPPGARPPGEPGPGPTPGSIPPPGAPKSANPTGAPDGLQSPPPPPKPETPQGG
;
A
#
# COMPACT_ATOMS: atom_id res chain seq x y z
N PRO A 1 -6.44 -26.31 2.51
CA PRO A 1 -7.20 -27.29 3.34
C PRO A 1 -8.63 -26.79 3.60
N HIS A 2 -9.54 -27.63 4.14
CA HIS A 2 -11.01 -27.45 4.23
C HIS A 2 -11.77 -27.35 2.89
N MET A 3 -11.30 -26.48 1.99
CA MET A 3 -11.94 -26.20 0.69
C MET A 3 -11.27 -26.93 -0.47
N ARG A 4 -10.19 -27.69 -0.18
CA ARG A 4 -9.37 -28.44 -1.16
C ARG A 4 -8.87 -27.58 -2.34
N SER A 5 -8.76 -26.26 -2.15
CA SER A 5 -8.20 -25.31 -3.10
C SER A 5 -6.77 -24.93 -2.72
N ALA A 6 -5.95 -24.73 -3.75
CA ALA A 6 -4.59 -24.19 -3.67
C ALA A 6 -4.30 -23.48 -5.00
N GLN A 7 -3.71 -22.29 -4.94
CA GLN A 7 -3.33 -21.50 -6.10
C GLN A 7 -2.11 -20.65 -5.76
N ASP A 8 -1.14 -20.62 -6.66
CA ASP A 8 0.04 -19.77 -6.52
C ASP A 8 -0.29 -18.32 -6.87
N ALA A 9 0.26 -17.39 -6.09
CA ALA A 9 0.20 -15.96 -6.36
C ALA A 9 1.47 -15.55 -7.13
N ILE A 10 1.38 -15.55 -8.47
CA ILE A 10 2.51 -15.24 -9.35
C ILE A 10 2.51 -13.74 -9.70
N PRO A 11 3.58 -13.00 -9.43
CA PRO A 11 3.64 -11.57 -9.76
C PRO A 11 3.44 -11.30 -11.26
N GLY A 12 2.50 -10.40 -11.59
CA GLY A 12 2.19 -10.03 -12.98
C GLY A 12 1.13 -10.91 -13.66
N GLU A 13 0.67 -11.98 -13.02
CA GLU A 13 -0.39 -12.85 -13.53
C GLU A 13 -1.67 -12.71 -12.71
N ILE A 14 -2.81 -12.71 -13.41
CA ILE A 14 -4.13 -12.83 -12.78
C ILE A 14 -4.66 -14.23 -13.08
N ILE A 15 -4.65 -15.07 -12.05
CA ILE A 15 -5.11 -16.46 -12.15
C ILE A 15 -6.42 -16.58 -11.36
N PRO A 16 -7.58 -16.67 -12.04
CA PRO A 16 -8.85 -16.77 -11.34
C PRO A 16 -8.98 -18.13 -10.66
N MET A 17 -9.51 -18.13 -9.44
CA MET A 17 -9.90 -19.33 -8.72
C MET A 17 -11.34 -19.19 -8.21
N TRP A 18 -12.07 -20.30 -8.16
CA TRP A 18 -13.42 -20.34 -7.62
C TRP A 18 -13.62 -21.59 -6.77
N PHE A 19 -14.37 -21.43 -5.68
CA PHE A 19 -14.85 -22.53 -4.86
C PHE A 19 -16.12 -22.09 -4.14
N THR A 20 -16.95 -23.06 -3.76
CA THR A 20 -18.13 -22.81 -2.92
C THR A 20 -17.85 -23.34 -1.51
N PRO A 21 -17.87 -22.48 -0.48
CA PRO A 21 -17.73 -22.95 0.88
C PRO A 21 -18.97 -23.76 1.29
N ILE A 22 -18.78 -24.87 1.98
CA ILE A 22 -19.85 -25.81 2.34
C ILE A 22 -20.32 -25.69 3.80
N ARG A 23 -19.60 -24.92 4.63
CA ARG A 23 -19.92 -24.72 6.05
C ARG A 23 -19.50 -23.32 6.48
N VAL A 24 -20.30 -22.73 7.36
CA VAL A 24 -20.02 -21.47 8.07
C VAL A 24 -18.87 -21.71 9.06
N GLY A 25 -17.99 -20.72 9.21
CA GLY A 25 -16.88 -20.77 10.16
C GLY A 25 -15.65 -20.01 9.68
N SER A 26 -14.59 -20.08 10.50
CA SER A 26 -13.30 -19.45 10.23
C SER A 26 -12.26 -20.50 9.87
N TYR A 27 -11.55 -20.27 8.78
CA TYR A 27 -10.59 -21.21 8.21
C TYR A 27 -9.25 -20.51 7.98
N GLU A 28 -8.15 -21.17 8.36
CA GLU A 28 -6.82 -20.69 8.05
C GLU A 28 -6.50 -20.85 6.55
N VAL A 29 -6.02 -19.77 5.94
CA VAL A 29 -5.39 -19.77 4.62
C VAL A 29 -3.88 -19.69 4.85
N ILE A 30 -3.14 -20.69 4.37
CA ILE A 30 -1.70 -20.81 4.63
C ILE A 30 -0.90 -20.53 3.36
N CYS A 31 0.31 -20.00 3.53
CA CYS A 31 1.25 -19.87 2.42
C CYS A 31 1.72 -21.26 1.95
N GLY A 32 1.44 -21.60 0.70
CA GLY A 32 1.79 -22.90 0.09
C GLY A 32 3.14 -22.95 -0.62
N GLN A 33 3.83 -21.81 -0.74
CA GLN A 33 5.10 -21.67 -1.45
C GLN A 33 6.14 -21.00 -0.57
N LEU A 34 7.38 -21.49 -0.60
CA LEU A 34 8.46 -20.89 0.18
C LEU A 34 8.73 -19.46 -0.32
N CYS A 35 8.25 -18.46 0.42
CA CYS A 35 8.24 -17.05 0.03
C CYS A 35 9.21 -16.16 0.84
N GLY A 36 10.12 -16.77 1.62
CA GLY A 36 11.12 -16.07 2.45
C GLY A 36 11.03 -16.42 3.93
N LEU A 37 11.70 -15.62 4.78
CA LEU A 37 11.85 -15.89 6.22
C LEU A 37 10.51 -15.93 6.99
N GLY A 38 9.50 -15.20 6.51
CA GLY A 38 8.16 -15.16 7.09
C GLY A 38 7.26 -16.35 6.71
N HIS A 39 7.71 -17.26 5.84
CA HIS A 39 6.87 -18.28 5.21
C HIS A 39 6.01 -19.07 6.21
N TYR A 40 6.62 -19.59 7.29
CA TYR A 40 5.90 -20.41 8.29
C TYR A 40 4.81 -19.64 9.04
N GLY A 41 5.00 -18.34 9.27
CA GLY A 41 4.04 -17.49 9.97
C GLY A 41 2.99 -16.85 9.06
N MET A 42 3.15 -16.97 7.74
CA MET A 42 2.29 -16.29 6.77
C MET A 42 0.94 -17.01 6.64
N LYS A 43 -0.02 -16.51 7.41
CA LYS A 43 -1.40 -17.03 7.47
C LYS A 43 -2.40 -15.90 7.29
N GLY A 44 -3.46 -16.17 6.55
CA GLY A 44 -4.67 -15.37 6.47
C GLY A 44 -5.87 -16.11 7.06
N MET A 45 -6.97 -15.40 7.25
CA MET A 45 -8.24 -15.98 7.70
C MET A 45 -9.30 -15.83 6.61
N LEU A 46 -9.96 -16.94 6.29
CA LEU A 46 -11.19 -16.97 5.52
C LEU A 46 -12.36 -17.14 6.49
N VAL A 47 -13.26 -16.16 6.54
CA VAL A 47 -14.51 -16.26 7.30
C VAL A 47 -15.63 -16.54 6.32
N VAL A 48 -16.35 -17.63 6.55
CA VAL A 48 -17.57 -17.99 5.82
C VAL A 48 -18.74 -17.67 6.73
N ASP A 49 -19.50 -16.65 6.36
CA ASP A 49 -20.66 -16.18 7.11
C ASP A 49 -21.98 -16.74 6.57
N SER A 50 -23.05 -16.56 7.36
CA SER A 50 -24.39 -16.69 6.83
C SER A 50 -24.70 -15.56 5.84
N PRO A 51 -25.68 -15.73 4.92
CA PRO A 51 -26.04 -14.67 4.00
C PRO A 51 -26.46 -13.36 4.70
N ALA A 52 -27.16 -13.45 5.84
CA ALA A 52 -27.61 -12.27 6.57
C ALA A 52 -26.43 -11.52 7.22
N ASP A 53 -25.52 -12.26 7.84
CA ASP A 53 -24.35 -11.68 8.51
C ASP A 53 -23.39 -11.05 7.51
N TYR A 54 -23.18 -11.69 6.35
CA TYR A 54 -22.39 -11.13 5.27
C TYR A 54 -22.96 -9.80 4.74
N GLN A 55 -24.28 -9.71 4.61
CA GLN A 55 -24.95 -8.46 4.18
C GLN A 55 -24.82 -7.35 5.22
N ALA A 56 -24.91 -7.69 6.51
CA ALA A 56 -24.67 -6.73 7.58
C ALA A 56 -23.21 -6.22 7.56
N TRP A 57 -22.25 -7.13 7.43
CA TRP A 57 -20.83 -6.81 7.34
C TRP A 57 -20.51 -5.91 6.13
N LEU A 58 -21.11 -6.18 4.96
CA LEU A 58 -20.91 -5.35 3.75
C LEU A 58 -21.37 -3.90 3.95
N LYS A 59 -22.50 -3.68 4.64
CA LYS A 59 -22.99 -2.33 4.94
C LYS A 59 -22.01 -1.56 5.80
N GLU A 60 -21.56 -2.18 6.90
CA GLU A 60 -20.58 -1.58 7.81
C GLU A 60 -19.27 -1.21 7.10
N ARG A 61 -18.75 -2.11 6.24
CA ARG A 61 -17.53 -1.85 5.46
C ARG A 61 -17.71 -0.72 4.45
N THR A 62 -18.87 -0.62 3.81
CA THR A 62 -19.16 0.44 2.84
C THR A 62 -19.22 1.80 3.51
N GLU A 63 -19.87 1.88 4.68
CA GLU A 63 -19.92 3.09 5.50
C GLU A 63 -18.50 3.52 5.96
N LEU A 64 -17.69 2.56 6.40
CA LEU A 64 -16.31 2.83 6.81
C LEU A 64 -15.44 3.30 5.63
N ALA A 65 -15.57 2.68 4.45
CA ALA A 65 -14.86 3.07 3.25
C ALA A 65 -15.21 4.50 2.80
N GLY A 66 -16.45 4.94 2.99
CA GLY A 66 -16.88 6.32 2.73
C GLY A 66 -16.20 7.37 3.63
N THR A 67 -15.63 6.95 4.76
CA THR A 67 -14.89 7.83 5.69
C THR A 67 -13.36 7.75 5.52
N ALA A 68 -12.86 6.78 4.76
CA ALA A 68 -11.43 6.59 4.55
C ALA A 68 -10.98 7.29 3.25
N SER A 69 -10.17 8.34 3.36
CA SER A 69 -9.41 8.84 2.21
C SER A 69 -8.23 7.91 1.95
N ALA A 70 -8.18 7.32 0.75
CA ALA A 70 -7.00 6.61 0.30
C ALA A 70 -5.80 7.59 0.26
N PRO A 71 -4.60 7.15 0.66
CA PRO A 71 -3.39 7.91 0.35
C PRO A 71 -3.29 8.12 -1.16
N PRO A 72 -2.79 9.26 -1.63
CA PRO A 72 -2.56 9.45 -3.05
C PRO A 72 -1.65 8.36 -3.60
N PRO A 73 -1.84 7.91 -4.86
CA PRO A 73 -1.00 6.90 -5.47
C PRO A 73 0.48 7.26 -5.33
N GLY A 74 1.27 6.37 -4.71
CA GLY A 74 2.71 6.59 -4.48
C GLY A 74 3.07 7.24 -3.13
N ALA A 75 2.11 7.57 -2.27
CA ALA A 75 2.42 7.97 -0.90
C ALA A 75 2.89 6.76 -0.09
N ARG A 76 4.13 6.81 0.38
CA ARG A 76 4.67 5.84 1.34
C ARG A 76 4.07 6.05 2.74
N PRO A 77 3.87 4.99 3.52
CA PRO A 77 3.55 5.10 4.94
C PRO A 77 4.60 5.93 5.70
N PRO A 78 4.22 6.77 6.66
CA PRO A 78 5.17 7.50 7.50
C PRO A 78 6.05 6.52 8.30
N GLY A 79 7.37 6.58 8.12
CA GLY A 79 8.34 5.82 8.93
C GLY A 79 9.17 4.78 8.16
N GLU A 80 8.90 4.53 6.88
CA GLU A 80 9.81 3.71 6.05
C GLU A 80 11.04 4.52 5.59
N PRO A 81 12.27 4.00 5.78
CA PRO A 81 13.44 4.54 5.10
C PRO A 81 13.21 4.62 3.59
N GLY A 82 13.79 5.64 2.95
CA GLY A 82 13.80 5.79 1.49
C GLY A 82 14.21 4.48 0.78
N PRO A 83 13.81 4.25 -0.48
CA PRO A 83 14.29 3.06 -1.19
C PRO A 83 15.81 3.08 -1.12
N GLY A 84 16.40 1.98 -0.61
CA GLY A 84 17.83 1.76 -0.74
C GLY A 84 18.22 1.78 -2.22
N PRO A 85 19.51 1.96 -2.54
CA PRO A 85 19.95 1.97 -3.93
C PRO A 85 19.45 0.71 -4.64
N THR A 86 18.81 0.90 -5.79
CA THR A 86 18.38 -0.20 -6.66
C THR A 86 19.58 -1.08 -7.00
N PRO A 87 19.49 -2.42 -6.87
CA PRO A 87 20.53 -3.31 -7.37
C PRO A 87 20.77 -3.01 -8.86
N GLY A 88 21.96 -2.50 -9.19
CA GLY A 88 22.33 -2.05 -10.53
C GLY A 88 22.94 -0.65 -10.62
N SER A 89 22.92 0.16 -9.57
CA SER A 89 23.49 1.54 -9.60
C SER A 89 24.94 1.66 -9.10
N ILE A 90 25.66 0.54 -8.97
CA ILE A 90 27.10 0.57 -8.67
C ILE A 90 27.85 0.42 -10.00
N PRO A 91 28.46 1.49 -10.55
CA PRO A 91 29.31 1.34 -11.72
C PRO A 91 30.55 0.50 -11.36
N PRO A 92 31.08 -0.30 -12.29
CA PRO A 92 32.27 -1.11 -12.05
C PRO A 92 33.49 -0.22 -11.74
N PRO A 93 34.48 -0.73 -10.99
CA PRO A 93 35.70 0.01 -10.70
C PRO A 93 36.43 0.36 -12.01
N GLY A 94 36.57 1.66 -12.33
CA GLY A 94 37.36 2.13 -13.47
C GLY A 94 36.65 3.08 -14.46
N ALA A 95 35.38 3.46 -14.25
CA ALA A 95 34.75 4.47 -15.09
C ALA A 95 35.35 5.89 -14.84
N PRO A 96 35.65 6.67 -15.89
CA PRO A 96 36.19 8.02 -15.74
C PRO A 96 35.16 8.97 -15.11
N LYS A 97 35.61 9.79 -14.15
CA LYS A 97 34.77 10.86 -13.56
C LYS A 97 34.54 11.94 -14.61
N SER A 98 33.30 12.08 -15.09
CA SER A 98 32.90 13.27 -15.83
C SER A 98 32.88 14.48 -14.89
N ALA A 99 33.60 15.54 -15.28
CA ALA A 99 33.64 16.82 -14.59
C ALA A 99 32.39 17.68 -14.87
N ASN A 100 32.12 18.55 -13.90
CA ASN A 100 30.96 19.40 -13.61
C ASN A 100 30.61 20.47 -14.70
N PRO A 101 29.51 21.25 -14.55
CA PRO A 101 29.75 22.61 -14.04
C PRO A 101 28.68 23.18 -13.07
N THR A 102 29.19 23.85 -12.03
CA THR A 102 28.88 25.24 -11.62
C THR A 102 27.40 25.67 -11.52
N GLY A 103 26.87 26.18 -10.40
CA GLY A 103 27.44 26.69 -9.17
C GLY A 103 26.31 27.24 -8.28
N ALA A 104 26.61 27.48 -7.01
CA ALA A 104 25.76 28.29 -6.11
C ALA A 104 26.21 29.77 -6.19
N PRO A 105 25.32 30.73 -5.89
CA PRO A 105 25.53 31.45 -4.64
C PRO A 105 24.25 31.76 -3.84
N ASP A 106 24.51 32.16 -2.59
CA ASP A 106 23.69 32.58 -1.46
C ASP A 106 22.32 33.25 -1.66
N GLY A 107 21.38 32.83 -0.79
CA GLY A 107 20.54 33.69 0.06
C GLY A 107 19.46 34.57 -0.59
N LEU A 108 18.18 34.23 -0.36
CA LEU A 108 17.05 35.18 -0.30
C LEU A 108 15.88 34.55 0.50
N GLN A 109 15.48 35.25 1.56
CA GLN A 109 14.36 34.97 2.47
C GLN A 109 13.02 34.85 1.72
N SER A 110 12.13 33.93 2.14
CA SER A 110 10.75 33.84 1.64
C SER A 110 9.92 35.11 1.96
N PRO A 111 8.98 35.53 1.08
CA PRO A 111 8.11 36.68 1.34
C PRO A 111 7.01 36.38 2.39
N PRO A 112 6.48 37.40 3.11
CA PRO A 112 5.42 37.21 4.10
C PRO A 112 4.04 36.94 3.47
N PRO A 113 3.10 36.30 4.20
CA PRO A 113 1.78 35.92 3.70
C PRO A 113 0.83 37.12 3.53
N PRO A 114 -0.22 36.99 2.67
CA PRO A 114 -1.18 38.06 2.38
C PRO A 114 -2.12 38.36 3.57
N PRO A 115 -2.61 39.61 3.70
CA PRO A 115 -3.56 40.00 4.73
C PRO A 115 -4.96 39.41 4.49
N LYS A 116 -5.67 39.11 5.58
CA LYS A 116 -7.03 38.52 5.57
C LYS A 116 -8.07 39.56 5.12
N PRO A 117 -9.17 39.12 4.47
CA PRO A 117 -10.24 40.03 4.05
C PRO A 117 -11.05 40.56 5.25
N GLU A 118 -11.20 41.88 5.33
CA GLU A 118 -12.04 42.57 6.30
C GLU A 118 -13.50 42.63 5.80
N THR A 119 -14.43 42.27 6.69
CA THR A 119 -15.89 42.32 6.47
C THR A 119 -16.38 43.78 6.47
N PRO A 120 -17.15 44.24 5.46
CA PRO A 120 -17.74 45.58 5.52
C PRO A 120 -18.90 45.62 6.51
N GLN A 121 -18.76 46.42 7.58
CA GLN A 121 -19.90 46.89 8.38
C GLN A 121 -20.42 48.19 7.76
N GLY A 122 -21.71 48.19 7.40
CA GLY A 122 -22.39 49.33 6.77
C GLY A 122 -22.72 50.48 7.73
N GLY A 123 -23.02 51.63 7.13
CA GLY A 123 -23.50 52.86 7.76
C GLY A 123 -23.49 54.00 6.77
#